data_AF-A0A8T9Q8R4-F1
#
_entry.id   AF-A0A8T9Q8R4-F1
#
_cell.length_a   1.000
_cell.length_b   1.000
_cell.length_c   1.000
_cell.angle_alpha   90.00
_cell.angle_beta   90.00
_cell.angle_gamma   90.00
#
_symmetry.space_group_name_H-M   'P 1'
#
loop_
_entity.id
_entity.type
_entity.pdbx_description
1 polymer ?
#
loop_
_entity_poly.entity_id
_entity_poly.type
_entity_poly.pdbx_seq_one_letter_code
_entity_poly.pdbx_strand_id
1 'polypeptide(L)'
;MKHILFFLLFLLLVGPALQAKYHWVEEPTLAGAYHVSEHPSLSVEALTSGTYQAQLENYLEDRIGFRTWLIQLRNQLSFSFLGVARSTDLVIGNNVLFQQGPVDAYLGKDFMGEAEIQRRVRRMRIVQDDLAKRGIPFLFMMAPNKGRYQPEDLPYWTLKQKQPLSNYEVFVREMKANQVNLLDFCQLFARWKDTTAYALFPSGGTHWSAYGSTLAADTLFKRIEKLGSFDLIDFRRTGPMEVSQNEVRGTDGDLSGPLNLLFGYKHYPMAYPHIVFDPLRPPQQQPNMLVSGDSFGAALMQFNPYFQTLFSPIPATGAWKEPFSGLPPSRPKRARSWTSWISARRLSPGSSSWFSLRSTTCPTRNSSTSSTTSTIPSPTPTGPASTRSKPS
;
A
#
# COMPACT_ATOMS: atom_id res chain seq x y z
N MET A 1 15.46 -42.62 28.02
CA MET A 1 14.95 -41.22 28.08
C MET A 1 16.06 -40.18 28.02
N LYS A 2 17.07 -40.18 28.91
CA LYS A 2 18.16 -39.18 28.93
C LYS A 2 18.97 -39.09 27.62
N HIS A 3 19.37 -40.24 27.06
CA HIS A 3 20.13 -40.28 25.81
C HIS A 3 19.32 -39.78 24.60
N ILE A 4 18.02 -40.03 24.59
CA ILE A 4 17.11 -39.55 23.53
C ILE A 4 16.99 -38.02 23.60
N LEU A 5 16.78 -37.47 24.80
CA LEU A 5 16.72 -36.03 25.01
C LEU A 5 18.03 -35.34 24.61
N PHE A 6 19.18 -35.91 25.02
CA PHE A 6 20.49 -35.41 24.64
C PHE A 6 20.67 -35.40 23.12
N PHE A 7 20.32 -36.50 22.45
CA PHE A 7 20.40 -36.59 21.00
C PHE A 7 19.51 -35.55 20.31
N LEU A 8 18.27 -35.37 20.76
CA LEU A 8 17.36 -34.36 20.21
C LEU A 8 17.90 -32.94 20.40
N LEU A 9 18.47 -32.62 21.56
CA LEU A 9 19.01 -31.29 21.85
C LEU A 9 20.29 -31.03 21.04
N PHE A 10 21.14 -32.05 20.88
CA PHE A 10 22.30 -31.99 20.00
C PHE A 10 21.88 -31.75 18.53
N LEU A 11 20.85 -32.45 18.05
CA LEU A 11 20.33 -32.29 16.70
C LEU A 11 19.68 -30.92 16.49
N LEU A 12 19.00 -30.39 17.51
CA LEU A 12 18.44 -29.03 17.49
C LEU A 12 19.53 -27.95 17.36
N LEU A 13 20.69 -28.15 17.99
CA LEU A 13 21.80 -27.19 17.99
C LEU A 13 22.66 -27.30 16.72
N VAL A 14 22.97 -28.52 16.29
CA VAL A 14 23.89 -28.77 15.16
C VAL A 14 23.14 -28.84 13.83
N GLY A 15 21.88 -29.26 13.83
CA GLY A 15 21.05 -29.43 12.63
C GLY A 15 20.95 -28.16 11.76
N PRO A 16 20.61 -26.98 12.33
CA PRO A 16 20.57 -25.73 11.56
C PRO A 16 21.90 -25.36 10.91
N ALA A 17 23.03 -25.60 11.59
CA ALA A 17 24.36 -25.33 11.06
C ALA A 17 24.74 -26.30 9.92
N LEU A 18 24.38 -27.58 10.03
CA LEU A 18 24.56 -28.56 8.96
C LEU A 18 23.68 -28.22 7.76
N GLN A 19 22.42 -27.88 7.98
CA GLN A 19 21.51 -27.46 6.92
C GLN A 19 21.98 -26.17 6.23
N ALA A 20 22.52 -25.20 6.97
CA ALA A 20 23.10 -23.98 6.41
C ALA A 20 24.32 -24.26 5.51
N LYS A 21 25.10 -25.29 5.82
CA LYS A 21 26.31 -25.64 5.05
C LYS A 21 26.00 -26.50 3.83
N TYR A 22 25.11 -27.48 3.98
CA TYR A 22 24.89 -28.51 2.98
C TYR A 22 23.59 -28.36 2.18
N HIS A 23 22.66 -27.51 2.63
CA HIS A 23 21.39 -27.21 1.96
C HIS A 23 20.61 -28.45 1.49
N TRP A 24 20.54 -29.49 2.33
CA TRP A 24 19.85 -30.74 1.98
C TRP A 24 18.35 -30.56 1.80
N VAL A 25 17.77 -29.56 2.47
CA VAL A 25 16.37 -29.14 2.30
C VAL A 25 16.32 -27.81 1.55
N GLU A 26 15.56 -27.74 0.47
CA GLU A 26 15.29 -26.47 -0.21
C GLU A 26 14.29 -25.64 0.61
N GLU A 27 14.65 -24.39 0.92
CA GLU A 27 13.76 -23.47 1.64
C GLU A 27 13.21 -22.41 0.68
N PRO A 28 11.90 -22.13 0.72
CA PRO A 28 11.34 -21.04 -0.06
C PRO A 28 11.86 -19.69 0.45
N THR A 29 11.81 -18.69 -0.43
CA THR A 29 12.09 -17.30 -0.04
C THR A 29 10.92 -16.74 0.76
N LEU A 30 11.21 -15.96 1.80
CA LEU A 30 10.18 -15.21 2.52
C LEU A 30 9.63 -14.10 1.62
N ALA A 31 8.33 -13.84 1.73
CA ALA A 31 7.69 -12.71 1.09
C ALA A 31 7.90 -11.43 1.91
N GLY A 32 7.97 -10.29 1.21
CA GLY A 32 8.18 -8.97 1.80
C GLY A 32 9.56 -8.38 1.47
N ALA A 33 9.74 -7.10 1.78
CA ALA A 33 11.02 -6.43 1.62
C ALA A 33 11.91 -6.69 2.84
N TYR A 34 13.06 -7.34 2.63
CA TYR A 34 14.09 -7.49 3.64
C TYR A 34 15.47 -7.33 3.01
N HIS A 35 16.42 -6.84 3.78
CA HIS A 35 17.80 -6.70 3.35
C HIS A 35 18.57 -7.96 3.75
N VAL A 36 19.25 -8.59 2.78
CA VAL A 36 20.14 -9.73 3.07
C VAL A 36 21.51 -9.18 3.44
N SER A 37 22.00 -9.53 4.62
CA SER A 37 23.29 -9.08 5.10
C SER A 37 24.43 -9.66 4.25
N GLU A 38 25.37 -8.79 3.85
CA GLU A 38 26.58 -9.17 3.11
C GLU A 38 27.62 -9.80 4.03
N HIS A 39 28.52 -10.61 3.47
CA HIS A 39 29.60 -11.18 4.26
C HIS A 39 30.59 -10.07 4.64
N PRO A 40 30.87 -9.84 5.94
CA PRO A 40 31.78 -8.78 6.33
C PRO A 40 33.22 -9.09 5.90
N SER A 41 33.98 -8.07 5.54
CA SER A 41 35.42 -8.18 5.31
C SER A 41 36.16 -8.12 6.64
N LEU A 42 37.16 -8.99 6.82
CA LEU A 42 37.99 -8.99 8.01
C LEU A 42 39.03 -7.86 7.91
N SER A 43 38.98 -6.89 8.82
CA SER A 43 40.01 -5.85 8.97
C SER A 43 40.29 -5.57 10.44
N VAL A 44 41.50 -5.12 10.74
CA VAL A 44 41.90 -4.76 12.12
C VAL A 44 40.97 -3.69 12.69
N GLU A 45 40.59 -2.72 11.85
CA GLU A 45 39.71 -1.60 12.21
C GLU A 45 38.27 -2.06 12.50
N ALA A 46 37.75 -3.01 11.71
CA ALA A 46 36.42 -3.59 11.94
C ALA A 46 36.38 -4.50 13.19
N LEU A 47 37.48 -5.21 13.47
CA LEU A 47 37.62 -6.05 14.66
C LEU A 47 37.71 -5.23 15.95
N THR A 48 38.52 -4.16 15.96
CA THR A 48 38.70 -3.31 17.16
C THR A 48 37.50 -2.42 17.43
N SER A 49 36.74 -2.04 16.40
CA SER A 49 35.49 -1.29 16.54
C SER A 49 34.27 -2.15 16.89
N GLY A 50 34.39 -3.48 16.87
CA GLY A 50 33.27 -4.42 17.12
C GLY A 50 32.27 -4.54 15.97
N THR A 51 32.52 -3.87 14.84
CA THR A 51 31.60 -3.85 13.70
C THR A 51 31.63 -5.16 12.91
N TYR A 52 32.79 -5.84 12.85
CA TYR A 52 32.93 -7.13 12.18
C TYR A 52 32.02 -8.20 12.80
N GLN A 53 32.00 -8.28 14.14
CA GLN A 53 31.25 -9.29 14.87
C GLN A 53 29.74 -9.08 14.68
N ALA A 54 29.25 -7.84 14.79
CA ALA A 54 27.85 -7.52 14.58
C ALA A 54 27.40 -7.80 13.13
N GLN A 55 28.24 -7.47 12.14
CA GLN A 55 27.93 -7.77 10.74
C GLN A 55 27.98 -9.27 10.45
N LEU A 56 28.92 -10.01 11.06
CA LEU A 56 29.01 -11.45 10.93
C LEU A 56 27.81 -12.14 11.57
N GLU A 57 27.36 -11.66 12.73
CA GLU A 57 26.15 -12.14 13.40
C GLU A 57 24.93 -11.97 12.48
N ASN A 58 24.68 -10.77 11.94
CA ASN A 58 23.59 -10.53 10.98
C ASN A 58 23.72 -11.42 9.73
N TYR A 59 24.94 -11.58 9.19
CA TYR A 59 25.20 -12.45 8.04
C TYR A 59 24.83 -13.91 8.33
N LEU A 60 25.21 -14.41 9.51
CA LEU A 60 24.94 -15.76 9.95
C LEU A 60 23.45 -15.95 10.25
N GLU A 61 22.81 -15.01 10.95
CA GLU A 61 21.37 -15.01 11.25
C GLU A 61 20.52 -15.10 9.98
N ASP A 62 20.91 -14.42 8.90
CA ASP A 62 20.23 -14.50 7.60
C ASP A 62 20.41 -15.85 6.88
N ARG A 63 21.38 -16.68 7.32
CA ARG A 63 21.77 -17.93 6.66
C ARG A 63 21.69 -19.16 7.55
N ILE A 64 21.10 -19.04 8.75
CA ILE A 64 20.79 -20.20 9.60
C ILE A 64 19.88 -21.17 8.82
N GLY A 65 20.20 -22.47 8.83
CA GLY A 65 19.37 -23.48 8.19
C GLY A 65 18.02 -23.61 8.88
N PHE A 66 16.97 -23.86 8.10
CA PHE A 66 15.57 -23.88 8.56
C PHE A 66 15.03 -22.52 9.02
N ARG A 67 15.73 -21.41 8.77
CA ARG A 67 15.27 -20.07 9.15
C ARG A 67 13.89 -19.75 8.59
N THR A 68 13.65 -20.01 7.31
CA THR A 68 12.35 -19.75 6.70
C THR A 68 11.29 -20.59 7.39
N TRP A 69 11.54 -21.88 7.55
CA TRP A 69 10.57 -22.79 8.17
C TRP A 69 10.25 -22.41 9.63
N LEU A 70 11.25 -22.02 10.42
CA LEU A 70 11.06 -21.58 11.82
C LEU A 70 10.27 -20.26 11.90
N ILE A 71 10.53 -19.32 11.00
CA ILE A 71 9.75 -18.08 10.89
C ILE A 71 8.30 -18.40 10.52
N GLN A 72 8.08 -19.23 9.51
CA GLN A 72 6.74 -19.61 9.08
C GLN A 72 5.97 -20.36 10.17
N LEU A 73 6.63 -21.28 10.90
CA LEU A 73 6.04 -21.98 12.04
C LEU A 73 5.62 -21.01 13.13
N ARG A 74 6.52 -20.10 13.53
CA ARG A 74 6.21 -19.08 14.54
C ARG A 74 5.05 -18.18 14.11
N ASN A 75 5.02 -17.78 12.85
CA ASN A 75 3.95 -16.95 12.30
C ASN A 75 2.63 -17.72 12.28
N GLN A 76 2.64 -19.00 11.86
CA GLN A 76 1.48 -19.88 11.87
C GLN A 76 0.89 -20.03 13.27
N LEU A 77 1.73 -20.29 14.28
CA LEU A 77 1.28 -20.43 15.66
C LEU A 77 0.66 -19.13 16.18
N SER A 78 1.32 -17.99 15.91
CA SER A 78 0.80 -16.67 16.30
C SER A 78 -0.54 -16.35 15.61
N PHE A 79 -0.65 -16.66 14.33
CA PHE A 79 -1.84 -16.41 13.53
C PHE A 79 -3.00 -17.31 13.98
N SER A 80 -2.79 -18.63 14.08
CA SER A 80 -3.84 -19.60 14.38
C SER A 80 -4.33 -19.56 15.82
N PHE A 81 -3.44 -19.35 16.80
CA PHE A 81 -3.82 -19.41 18.22
C PHE A 81 -4.07 -18.06 18.86
N LEU A 82 -3.38 -17.01 18.40
CA LEU A 82 -3.50 -15.67 18.99
C LEU A 82 -4.28 -14.69 18.10
N GLY A 83 -4.50 -15.02 16.83
CA GLY A 83 -5.09 -14.08 15.87
C GLY A 83 -4.22 -12.85 15.65
N VAL A 84 -2.88 -13.00 15.75
CA VAL A 84 -1.91 -11.89 15.65
C VAL A 84 -1.00 -12.10 14.44
N ALA A 85 -0.97 -11.09 13.57
CA ALA A 85 0.05 -10.97 12.53
C ALA A 85 1.30 -10.35 13.17
N ARG A 86 2.47 -10.94 12.89
CA ARG A 86 3.75 -10.43 13.40
C ARG A 86 4.38 -9.36 12.51
N SER A 87 3.76 -9.05 11.38
CA SER A 87 4.06 -7.87 10.56
C SER A 87 3.50 -6.62 11.24
N THR A 88 4.30 -5.56 11.32
CA THR A 88 4.02 -4.35 12.11
C THR A 88 2.79 -3.53 11.69
N ASP A 89 2.24 -3.75 10.49
CA ASP A 89 1.20 -2.88 9.91
C ASP A 89 -0.12 -3.59 9.54
N LEU A 90 -0.46 -4.70 10.21
CA LEU A 90 -1.68 -5.47 9.93
C LEU A 90 -2.66 -5.52 11.10
N VAL A 91 -3.94 -5.37 10.78
CA VAL A 91 -5.09 -5.68 11.63
C VAL A 91 -5.78 -6.92 11.06
N ILE A 92 -5.88 -7.97 11.86
CA ILE A 92 -6.62 -9.19 11.48
C ILE A 92 -8.09 -9.01 11.89
N GLY A 93 -8.97 -8.95 10.90
CA GLY A 93 -10.42 -8.97 11.06
C GLY A 93 -11.01 -10.38 10.94
N ASN A 94 -12.32 -10.45 10.69
CA ASN A 94 -13.02 -11.72 10.50
C ASN A 94 -12.73 -12.33 9.13
N ASN A 95 -11.69 -13.15 9.02
CA ASN A 95 -11.19 -13.72 7.75
C ASN A 95 -10.82 -12.65 6.70
N VAL A 96 -10.49 -11.44 7.15
CA VAL A 96 -10.05 -10.32 6.31
C VAL A 96 -8.82 -9.67 6.95
N LEU A 97 -7.80 -9.41 6.13
CA LEU A 97 -6.64 -8.63 6.51
C LEU A 97 -6.86 -7.17 6.18
N PHE A 98 -6.50 -6.29 7.11
CA PHE A 98 -6.52 -4.85 6.91
C PHE A 98 -5.14 -4.29 7.19
N GLN A 99 -4.78 -3.24 6.47
CA GLN A 99 -3.61 -2.44 6.79
C GLN A 99 -3.96 -1.41 7.88
N GLN A 100 -3.07 -1.21 8.85
CA GLN A 100 -3.32 -0.34 10.01
C GLN A 100 -3.63 1.10 9.59
N GLY A 101 -2.87 1.69 8.66
CA GLY A 101 -3.06 3.08 8.20
C GLY A 101 -4.47 3.38 7.66
N PRO A 102 -4.99 2.63 6.66
CA PRO A 102 -6.36 2.78 6.19
C PRO A 102 -7.42 2.60 7.28
N VAL A 103 -7.21 1.71 8.25
CA VAL A 103 -8.12 1.54 9.39
C VAL A 103 -8.10 2.80 10.26
N ASP A 104 -6.93 3.34 10.59
CA ASP A 104 -6.81 4.55 11.39
C ASP A 104 -7.43 5.77 10.69
N ALA A 105 -7.32 5.86 9.36
CA ALA A 105 -8.00 6.89 8.56
C ALA A 105 -9.53 6.78 8.58
N TYR A 106 -10.06 5.55 8.63
CA TYR A 106 -11.49 5.30 8.81
C TYR A 106 -11.94 5.64 10.24
N LEU A 107 -11.13 5.31 11.23
CA LEU A 107 -11.40 5.62 12.65
C LEU A 107 -11.20 7.10 12.97
N GLY A 108 -10.57 7.88 12.09
CA GLY A 108 -10.31 9.31 12.29
C GLY A 108 -9.16 9.61 13.26
N LYS A 109 -8.25 8.65 13.49
CA LYS A 109 -7.10 8.86 14.39
C LYS A 109 -6.02 9.76 13.81
N ASP A 110 -5.99 9.89 12.49
CA ASP A 110 -5.07 10.72 11.72
C ASP A 110 -5.69 12.08 11.32
N PHE A 111 -6.82 12.46 11.94
CA PHE A 111 -7.55 13.65 11.55
C PHE A 111 -6.69 14.91 11.70
N MET A 112 -6.45 15.59 10.59
CA MET A 112 -5.51 16.73 10.55
C MET A 112 -6.17 18.06 10.97
N GLY A 113 -7.48 18.07 11.24
CA GLY A 113 -8.25 19.27 11.53
C GLY A 113 -8.80 19.95 10.28
N GLU A 114 -9.96 20.60 10.42
CA GLU A 114 -10.67 21.19 9.28
C GLU A 114 -9.89 22.31 8.60
N ALA A 115 -9.20 23.16 9.36
CA ALA A 115 -8.42 24.27 8.81
C ALA A 115 -7.29 23.82 7.87
N GLU A 116 -6.64 22.69 8.19
CA GLU A 116 -5.63 22.07 7.34
C GLU A 116 -6.24 21.60 6.02
N ILE A 117 -7.35 20.85 6.12
CA ILE A 117 -8.05 20.28 4.98
C ILE A 117 -8.57 21.38 4.06
N GLN A 118 -9.24 22.39 4.61
CA GLN A 118 -9.70 23.55 3.87
C GLN A 118 -8.56 24.25 3.12
N ARG A 119 -7.39 24.41 3.75
CA ARG A 119 -6.22 25.00 3.09
C ARG A 119 -5.73 24.14 1.92
N ARG A 120 -5.68 22.81 2.07
CA ARG A 120 -5.29 21.88 1.01
C ARG A 120 -6.29 21.89 -0.15
N VAL A 121 -7.59 21.89 0.15
CA VAL A 121 -8.66 21.98 -0.86
C VAL A 121 -8.59 23.30 -1.63
N ARG A 122 -8.38 24.45 -0.96
CA ARG A 122 -8.19 25.74 -1.65
C ARG A 122 -7.00 25.71 -2.61
N ARG A 123 -5.87 25.13 -2.20
CA ARG A 123 -4.69 24.97 -3.09
C ARG A 123 -5.01 24.08 -4.29
N MET A 124 -5.72 22.99 -4.07
CA MET A 124 -6.15 22.10 -5.15
C MET A 124 -7.08 22.80 -6.14
N ARG A 125 -8.00 23.64 -5.64
CA ARG A 125 -8.87 24.45 -6.49
C ARG A 125 -8.09 25.43 -7.36
N ILE A 126 -7.08 26.10 -6.79
CA ILE A 126 -6.18 27.00 -7.54
C ILE A 126 -5.47 26.23 -8.67
N VAL A 127 -4.95 25.04 -8.40
CA VAL A 127 -4.30 24.19 -9.42
C VAL A 127 -5.30 23.82 -10.52
N GLN A 128 -6.50 23.39 -10.16
CA GLN A 128 -7.57 23.08 -11.12
C GLN A 128 -7.90 24.27 -12.02
N ASP A 129 -8.06 25.47 -11.46
CA ASP A 129 -8.34 26.69 -12.22
C ASP A 129 -7.20 27.07 -13.17
N ASP A 130 -5.96 26.96 -12.70
CA ASP A 130 -4.79 27.30 -13.50
C ASP A 130 -4.57 26.30 -14.66
N LEU A 131 -4.89 25.02 -14.45
CA LEU A 131 -4.88 24.01 -15.51
C LEU A 131 -6.03 24.23 -16.51
N ALA A 132 -7.22 24.58 -16.03
CA ALA A 132 -8.38 24.86 -16.89
C ALA A 132 -8.12 26.04 -17.85
N LYS A 133 -7.41 27.09 -17.41
CA LYS A 133 -6.98 28.21 -18.27
C LYS A 133 -6.08 27.78 -19.43
N ARG A 134 -5.41 26.63 -19.31
CA ARG A 134 -4.53 26.05 -20.33
C ARG A 134 -5.22 24.93 -21.12
N GLY A 135 -6.53 24.74 -20.93
CA GLY A 135 -7.28 23.66 -21.58
C GLY A 135 -6.95 22.26 -21.03
N ILE A 136 -6.35 22.16 -19.84
CA ILE A 136 -5.97 20.88 -19.23
C ILE A 136 -7.04 20.49 -18.19
N PRO A 137 -7.80 19.40 -18.40
CA PRO A 137 -8.75 18.92 -17.41
C PRO A 137 -8.02 18.36 -16.18
N PHE A 138 -8.50 18.72 -14.98
CA PHE A 138 -8.01 18.20 -13.71
C PHE A 138 -9.10 17.40 -13.01
N LEU A 139 -8.76 16.19 -12.55
CA LEU A 139 -9.64 15.31 -11.78
C LEU A 139 -8.91 14.79 -10.55
N PHE A 140 -9.50 14.97 -9.37
CA PHE A 140 -9.07 14.30 -8.16
C PHE A 140 -9.87 12.99 -7.98
N MET A 141 -9.16 11.87 -7.94
CA MET A 141 -9.72 10.55 -7.68
C MET A 141 -9.48 10.17 -6.21
N MET A 142 -10.55 10.04 -5.42
CA MET A 142 -10.46 9.50 -4.07
C MET A 142 -10.50 7.98 -4.15
N ALA A 143 -9.38 7.32 -3.84
CA ALA A 143 -9.32 5.85 -3.77
C ALA A 143 -10.24 5.31 -2.67
N PRO A 144 -10.84 4.12 -2.85
CA PRO A 144 -11.67 3.52 -1.81
C PRO A 144 -10.81 3.07 -0.62
N ASN A 145 -11.40 3.10 0.57
CA ASN A 145 -10.76 2.64 1.80
C ASN A 145 -11.42 1.35 2.29
N LYS A 146 -10.65 0.27 2.42
CA LYS A 146 -11.17 -1.04 2.83
C LYS A 146 -11.81 -1.04 4.22
N GLY A 147 -11.21 -0.36 5.19
CA GLY A 147 -11.76 -0.22 6.55
C GLY A 147 -13.12 0.51 6.56
N ARG A 148 -13.33 1.46 5.64
CA ARG A 148 -14.62 2.12 5.42
C ARG A 148 -15.60 1.26 4.63
N TYR A 149 -15.12 0.47 3.68
CA TYR A 149 -15.93 -0.37 2.79
C TYR A 149 -16.56 -1.54 3.54
N GLN A 150 -15.81 -2.21 4.42
CA GLN A 150 -16.26 -3.39 5.17
C GLN A 150 -15.91 -3.29 6.67
N PRO A 151 -16.44 -2.27 7.38
CA PRO A 151 -16.17 -2.10 8.80
C PRO A 151 -16.71 -3.25 9.66
N GLU A 152 -17.68 -4.02 9.16
CA GLU A 152 -18.23 -5.19 9.85
C GLU A 152 -17.23 -6.33 10.04
N ASP A 153 -16.19 -6.40 9.21
CA ASP A 153 -15.13 -7.41 9.34
C ASP A 153 -14.00 -6.93 10.27
N LEU A 154 -13.98 -5.66 10.67
CA LEU A 154 -12.99 -5.16 11.62
C LEU A 154 -13.23 -5.73 13.02
N PRO A 155 -12.17 -5.93 13.82
CA PRO A 155 -12.35 -6.37 15.18
C PRO A 155 -13.17 -5.37 16.00
N TYR A 156 -14.08 -5.88 16.83
CA TYR A 156 -15.05 -5.04 17.55
C TYR A 156 -14.41 -3.92 18.40
N TRP A 157 -13.20 -4.15 18.92
CA TRP A 157 -12.47 -3.17 19.75
C TRP A 157 -11.93 -1.97 18.96
N THR A 158 -11.78 -2.10 17.64
CA THR A 158 -11.34 -0.99 16.78
C THR A 158 -12.44 0.06 16.64
N LEU A 159 -13.69 -0.39 16.46
CA LEU A 159 -14.85 0.49 16.27
C LEU A 159 -15.15 1.36 17.50
N LYS A 160 -14.77 0.89 18.70
CA LYS A 160 -14.88 1.68 19.94
C LYS A 160 -13.99 2.94 19.95
N GLN A 161 -12.99 2.99 19.09
CA GLN A 161 -12.03 4.09 18.99
C GLN A 161 -12.40 5.09 17.89
N LYS A 162 -13.53 4.87 17.20
CA LYS A 162 -13.94 5.70 16.07
C LYS A 162 -14.29 7.11 16.54
N GLN A 163 -13.63 8.09 15.93
CA GLN A 163 -13.89 9.50 16.15
C GLN A 163 -15.12 9.97 15.36
N PRO A 164 -15.80 11.04 15.81
CA PRO A 164 -16.95 11.60 15.09
C PRO A 164 -16.60 12.14 13.69
N LEU A 165 -15.36 12.57 13.49
CA LEU A 165 -14.86 13.13 12.24
C LEU A 165 -13.59 12.40 11.80
N SER A 166 -13.46 12.25 10.48
CA SER A 166 -12.29 11.71 9.81
C SER A 166 -11.88 12.67 8.68
N ASN A 167 -10.65 12.51 8.19
CA ASN A 167 -10.17 13.30 7.05
C ASN A 167 -11.12 13.19 5.84
N TYR A 168 -11.70 12.00 5.61
CA TYR A 168 -12.56 11.74 4.45
C TYR A 168 -13.80 12.62 4.42
N GLU A 169 -14.59 12.66 5.50
CA GLU A 169 -15.83 13.44 5.56
C GLU A 169 -15.57 14.92 5.27
N VAL A 170 -14.51 15.47 5.86
CA VAL A 170 -14.16 16.88 5.68
C VAL A 170 -13.60 17.14 4.28
N PHE A 171 -12.71 16.29 3.75
CA PHE A 171 -12.22 16.45 2.37
C PHE A 171 -13.35 16.42 1.36
N VAL A 172 -14.26 15.45 1.43
CA VAL A 172 -15.40 15.34 0.49
C VAL A 172 -16.32 16.56 0.59
N ARG A 173 -16.63 17.01 1.82
CA ARG A 173 -17.45 18.20 2.06
C ARG A 173 -16.80 19.45 1.45
N GLU A 174 -15.54 19.70 1.80
CA GLU A 174 -14.81 20.89 1.34
C GLU A 174 -14.56 20.88 -0.17
N MET A 175 -14.18 19.74 -0.75
CA MET A 175 -13.97 19.61 -2.20
C MET A 175 -15.25 19.91 -2.98
N LYS A 176 -16.41 19.41 -2.51
CA LYS A 176 -17.72 19.71 -3.12
C LYS A 176 -18.06 21.20 -2.98
N ALA A 177 -17.90 21.78 -1.79
CA ALA A 177 -18.17 23.19 -1.54
C ALA A 177 -17.31 24.12 -2.41
N ASN A 178 -16.05 23.74 -2.66
CA ASN A 178 -15.11 24.51 -3.48
C ASN A 178 -15.14 24.12 -4.97
N GLN A 179 -16.05 23.24 -5.40
CA GLN A 179 -16.18 22.78 -6.79
C GLN A 179 -14.88 22.17 -7.36
N VAL A 180 -14.13 21.45 -6.53
CA VAL A 180 -13.04 20.59 -7.01
C VAL A 180 -13.66 19.40 -7.75
N ASN A 181 -13.15 19.09 -8.94
CA ASN A 181 -13.53 17.94 -9.73
C ASN A 181 -13.13 16.67 -8.99
N LEU A 182 -14.10 16.05 -8.33
CA LEU A 182 -13.92 14.87 -7.49
C LEU A 182 -14.62 13.66 -8.10
N LEU A 183 -13.91 12.53 -8.17
CA LEU A 183 -14.47 11.20 -8.34
C LEU A 183 -14.24 10.41 -7.04
N ASP A 184 -15.31 10.14 -6.31
CA ASP A 184 -15.26 9.53 -4.98
C ASP A 184 -15.53 8.01 -5.03
N PHE A 185 -14.46 7.20 -5.08
CA PHE A 185 -14.62 5.75 -5.07
C PHE A 185 -14.96 5.17 -3.70
N CYS A 186 -14.71 5.87 -2.58
CA CYS A 186 -15.26 5.43 -1.28
C CYS A 186 -16.79 5.36 -1.35
N GLN A 187 -17.41 6.42 -1.89
CA GLN A 187 -18.87 6.46 -2.05
C GLN A 187 -19.37 5.44 -3.08
N LEU A 188 -18.69 5.30 -4.21
CA LEU A 188 -19.12 4.36 -5.26
C LEU A 188 -19.00 2.90 -4.80
N PHE A 189 -17.89 2.51 -4.18
CA PHE A 189 -17.71 1.14 -3.68
C PHE A 189 -18.75 0.79 -2.61
N ALA A 190 -19.09 1.74 -1.73
CA ALA A 190 -20.16 1.54 -0.76
C ALA A 190 -21.53 1.26 -1.42
N ARG A 191 -21.85 1.94 -2.54
CA ARG A 191 -23.09 1.67 -3.31
C ARG A 191 -23.03 0.35 -4.07
N TRP A 192 -21.86 -0.03 -4.55
CA TRP A 192 -21.68 -1.25 -5.34
C TRP A 192 -21.70 -2.51 -4.49
N LYS A 193 -21.29 -2.41 -3.22
CA LYS A 193 -21.11 -3.52 -2.27
C LYS A 193 -22.19 -4.61 -2.36
N ASP A 194 -23.46 -4.22 -2.34
CA ASP A 194 -24.60 -5.15 -2.28
C ASP A 194 -25.18 -5.50 -3.66
N THR A 195 -24.64 -4.91 -4.73
CA THR A 195 -25.17 -5.04 -6.10
C THR A 195 -24.24 -5.80 -7.04
N THR A 196 -22.96 -5.91 -6.69
CA THR A 196 -21.96 -6.57 -7.51
C THR A 196 -21.87 -8.06 -7.20
N ALA A 197 -21.65 -8.87 -8.24
CA ALA A 197 -21.59 -10.33 -8.12
C ALA A 197 -20.30 -10.86 -7.49
N TYR A 198 -19.24 -10.06 -7.46
CA TYR A 198 -17.91 -10.47 -6.99
C TYR A 198 -17.31 -9.44 -6.04
N ALA A 199 -16.39 -9.89 -5.19
CA ALA A 199 -15.77 -9.07 -4.17
C ALA A 199 -15.01 -7.88 -4.79
N LEU A 200 -15.26 -6.67 -4.28
CA LEU A 200 -14.60 -5.44 -4.70
C LEU A 200 -13.27 -5.19 -3.98
N PHE A 201 -13.08 -5.84 -2.83
CA PHE A 201 -11.82 -5.92 -2.11
C PHE A 201 -11.47 -7.39 -1.86
N PRO A 202 -10.20 -7.78 -2.02
CA PRO A 202 -9.72 -9.10 -1.65
C PRO A 202 -9.69 -9.27 -0.12
N SER A 203 -9.84 -10.48 0.39
CA SER A 203 -9.69 -10.72 1.84
C SER A 203 -8.25 -10.51 2.32
N GLY A 204 -7.26 -10.88 1.50
CA GLY A 204 -5.83 -10.83 1.85
C GLY A 204 -5.03 -9.72 1.18
N GLY A 205 -5.68 -8.69 0.62
CA GLY A 205 -5.01 -7.54 0.02
C GLY A 205 -5.56 -6.19 0.49
N THR A 206 -4.78 -5.13 0.34
CA THR A 206 -5.16 -3.76 0.75
C THR A 206 -5.85 -2.97 -0.37
N HIS A 207 -5.55 -3.28 -1.63
CA HIS A 207 -6.10 -2.62 -2.81
C HIS A 207 -7.49 -3.13 -3.20
N TRP A 208 -8.18 -2.41 -4.09
CA TRP A 208 -9.36 -2.97 -4.76
C TRP A 208 -9.00 -4.27 -5.49
N SER A 209 -9.97 -5.16 -5.69
CA SER A 209 -9.74 -6.41 -6.42
C SER A 209 -9.52 -6.16 -7.91
N ALA A 210 -9.02 -7.15 -8.65
CA ALA A 210 -9.00 -7.08 -10.12
C ALA A 210 -10.38 -6.69 -10.71
N TYR A 211 -11.44 -7.32 -10.21
CA TYR A 211 -12.82 -7.01 -10.57
C TYR A 211 -13.24 -5.58 -10.16
N GLY A 212 -12.96 -5.15 -8.93
CA GLY A 212 -13.26 -3.80 -8.45
C GLY A 212 -12.52 -2.72 -9.24
N SER A 213 -11.25 -2.96 -9.59
CA SER A 213 -10.45 -2.07 -10.42
C SER A 213 -11.01 -1.92 -11.83
N THR A 214 -11.62 -2.98 -12.40
CA THR A 214 -12.25 -2.95 -13.72
C THR A 214 -13.51 -2.06 -13.72
N LEU A 215 -14.35 -2.17 -12.67
CA LEU A 215 -15.51 -1.28 -12.51
C LEU A 215 -15.09 0.18 -12.27
N ALA A 216 -14.03 0.37 -11.48
CA ALA A 216 -13.43 1.68 -11.26
C ALA A 216 -12.90 2.27 -12.57
N ALA A 217 -12.22 1.48 -13.40
CA ALA A 217 -11.72 1.89 -14.71
C ALA A 217 -12.85 2.37 -15.63
N ASP A 218 -13.92 1.60 -15.78
CA ASP A 218 -15.09 1.98 -16.59
C ASP A 218 -15.67 3.33 -16.15
N THR A 219 -15.81 3.53 -14.84
CA THR A 219 -16.34 4.80 -14.29
C THR A 219 -15.34 5.96 -14.45
N LEU A 220 -14.06 5.70 -14.20
CA LEU A 220 -12.98 6.69 -14.25
C LEU A 220 -12.80 7.23 -15.66
N PHE A 221 -12.68 6.35 -16.66
CA PHE A 221 -12.37 6.78 -18.01
C PHE A 221 -13.56 7.48 -18.68
N LYS A 222 -14.80 7.04 -18.44
CA LYS A 222 -16.01 7.81 -18.83
C LYS A 222 -16.05 9.19 -18.20
N ARG A 223 -15.60 9.31 -16.94
CA ARG A 223 -15.51 10.61 -16.26
C ARG A 223 -14.44 11.51 -16.88
N ILE A 224 -13.30 10.93 -17.27
CA ILE A 224 -12.20 11.64 -17.95
C ILE A 224 -12.63 12.13 -19.33
N GLU A 225 -13.25 11.27 -20.16
CA GLU A 225 -13.80 11.64 -21.47
C GLU A 225 -14.76 12.82 -21.38
N LYS A 226 -15.74 12.72 -20.47
CA LYS A 226 -16.71 13.80 -20.24
C LYS A 226 -16.05 15.09 -19.79
N LEU A 227 -14.99 15.01 -18.98
CA LEU A 227 -14.30 16.19 -18.46
C LEU A 227 -13.40 16.84 -19.51
N GLY A 228 -12.73 16.03 -20.33
CA GLY A 228 -11.81 16.49 -21.37
C GLY A 228 -12.45 16.75 -22.73
N SER A 229 -13.73 16.39 -22.91
CA SER A 229 -14.44 16.50 -24.19
C SER A 229 -13.73 15.79 -25.34
N PHE A 230 -13.25 14.57 -25.08
CA PHE A 230 -12.65 13.67 -26.07
C PHE A 230 -13.19 12.25 -25.87
N ASP A 231 -12.96 11.41 -26.86
CA ASP A 231 -13.38 10.01 -26.91
C ASP A 231 -12.13 9.12 -26.84
N LEU A 232 -12.08 8.20 -25.87
CA LEU A 232 -10.96 7.26 -25.68
C LEU A 232 -11.21 5.97 -26.46
N ILE A 233 -10.21 5.11 -26.50
CA ILE A 233 -10.36 3.74 -27.00
C ILE A 233 -11.35 2.97 -26.12
N ASP A 234 -12.31 2.31 -26.76
CA ASP A 234 -13.24 1.41 -26.08
C ASP A 234 -12.52 0.17 -25.54
N PHE A 235 -12.96 -0.28 -24.36
CA PHE A 235 -12.58 -1.59 -23.83
C PHE A 235 -13.80 -2.33 -23.32
N ARG A 236 -13.73 -3.66 -23.38
CA ARG A 236 -14.81 -4.53 -22.89
C ARG A 236 -14.28 -5.79 -22.24
N ARG A 237 -15.06 -6.33 -21.33
CA ARG A 237 -14.88 -7.70 -20.84
C ARG A 237 -15.23 -8.69 -21.95
N THR A 238 -14.39 -9.71 -22.15
CA THR A 238 -14.67 -10.82 -23.06
C THR A 238 -14.65 -12.16 -22.34
N GLY A 239 -15.38 -13.13 -22.89
CA GLY A 239 -15.45 -14.48 -22.34
C GLY A 239 -16.23 -14.60 -21.03
N PRO A 240 -16.27 -15.80 -20.44
CA PRO A 240 -16.83 -16.01 -19.11
C PRO A 240 -15.98 -15.33 -18.03
N MET A 241 -16.56 -15.06 -16.86
CA MET A 241 -15.79 -14.56 -15.72
C MET A 241 -14.90 -15.68 -15.18
N GLU A 242 -13.60 -15.44 -15.11
CA GLU A 242 -12.69 -16.35 -14.41
C GLU A 242 -12.78 -16.10 -12.90
N VAL A 243 -13.05 -17.16 -12.13
CA VAL A 243 -13.13 -17.11 -10.67
C VAL A 243 -12.14 -18.10 -10.07
N SER A 244 -11.14 -17.59 -9.38
CA SER A 244 -10.21 -18.41 -8.61
C SER A 244 -10.73 -18.62 -7.20
N GLN A 245 -10.72 -19.87 -6.71
CA GLN A 245 -11.23 -20.20 -5.37
C GLN A 245 -10.22 -19.88 -4.27
N ASN A 246 -8.94 -20.18 -4.49
CA ASN A 246 -7.91 -20.10 -3.45
C ASN A 246 -6.64 -19.33 -3.89
N GLU A 247 -6.44 -19.12 -5.19
CA GLU A 247 -5.26 -18.41 -5.69
C GLU A 247 -5.59 -16.95 -5.97
N VAL A 248 -4.74 -16.06 -5.49
CA VAL A 248 -4.84 -14.63 -5.74
C VAL A 248 -3.74 -14.13 -6.66
N ARG A 249 -4.01 -13.09 -7.44
CA ARG A 249 -3.09 -12.52 -8.42
C ARG A 249 -2.81 -11.06 -8.11
N GLY A 250 -1.59 -10.62 -8.41
CA GLY A 250 -1.19 -9.22 -8.24
C GLY A 250 -1.42 -8.73 -6.81
N THR A 251 -2.01 -7.54 -6.69
CA THR A 251 -2.31 -6.92 -5.38
C THR A 251 -3.39 -7.62 -4.57
N ASP A 252 -4.09 -8.63 -5.11
CA ASP A 252 -5.17 -9.32 -4.37
C ASP A 252 -4.66 -10.14 -3.16
N GLY A 253 -3.34 -10.37 -3.08
CA GLY A 253 -2.66 -11.06 -1.97
C GLY A 253 -1.51 -10.30 -1.33
N ASP A 254 -1.44 -8.98 -1.47
CA ASP A 254 -0.29 -8.19 -1.02
C ASP A 254 -0.14 -8.07 0.51
N LEU A 255 -1.20 -8.35 1.27
CA LEU A 255 -1.14 -8.45 2.74
C LEU A 255 -0.93 -9.89 3.22
N SER A 256 -1.47 -10.89 2.50
CA SER A 256 -1.38 -12.29 2.91
C SER A 256 0.01 -12.90 2.65
N GLY A 257 0.70 -12.47 1.59
CA GLY A 257 2.07 -12.91 1.30
C GLY A 257 3.04 -12.64 2.46
N PRO A 258 3.18 -11.38 2.92
CA PRO A 258 4.06 -11.01 4.03
C PRO A 258 3.77 -11.71 5.37
N LEU A 259 2.59 -12.34 5.54
CA LEU A 259 2.33 -13.17 6.72
C LEU A 259 3.29 -14.37 6.81
N ASN A 260 3.80 -14.87 5.67
CA ASN A 260 4.69 -16.02 5.61
C ASN A 260 4.15 -17.18 6.47
N LEU A 261 2.92 -17.63 6.21
CA LEU A 261 2.31 -18.75 6.94
C LEU A 261 2.78 -20.09 6.36
N LEU A 262 2.85 -21.14 7.19
CA LEU A 262 3.10 -22.51 6.73
C LEU A 262 1.94 -23.01 5.86
N PHE A 263 0.72 -22.71 6.29
CA PHE A 263 -0.50 -22.99 5.54
C PHE A 263 -1.01 -21.67 4.99
N GLY A 264 -1.05 -21.56 3.65
CA GLY A 264 -1.41 -20.34 2.95
C GLY A 264 -2.73 -19.73 3.48
N TYR A 265 -2.78 -18.40 3.49
CA TYR A 265 -3.97 -17.68 3.92
C TYR A 265 -5.17 -18.05 3.04
N LYS A 266 -6.32 -18.32 3.66
CA LYS A 266 -7.53 -18.67 2.93
C LYS A 266 -8.19 -17.42 2.35
N HIS A 267 -8.23 -17.35 1.03
CA HIS A 267 -8.87 -16.25 0.31
C HIS A 267 -10.35 -16.52 0.04
N TYR A 268 -11.11 -15.45 -0.18
CA TYR A 268 -12.42 -15.55 -0.82
C TYR A 268 -12.26 -15.90 -2.30
N PRO A 269 -13.30 -16.43 -2.96
CA PRO A 269 -13.28 -16.54 -4.41
C PRO A 269 -13.09 -15.15 -5.05
N MET A 270 -12.06 -15.01 -5.88
CA MET A 270 -11.70 -13.76 -6.54
C MET A 270 -11.95 -13.84 -8.04
N ALA A 271 -12.54 -12.78 -8.60
CA ALA A 271 -12.87 -12.70 -10.02
C ALA A 271 -11.83 -11.88 -10.80
N TYR A 272 -11.42 -12.40 -11.96
CA TYR A 272 -10.42 -11.80 -12.84
C TYR A 272 -11.03 -11.56 -14.23
N PRO A 273 -11.59 -10.37 -14.49
CA PRO A 273 -12.11 -10.04 -15.80
C PRO A 273 -11.01 -10.02 -16.86
N HIS A 274 -11.23 -10.70 -17.98
CA HIS A 274 -10.38 -10.54 -19.16
C HIS A 274 -10.86 -9.34 -19.98
N ILE A 275 -10.03 -8.29 -20.05
CA ILE A 275 -10.35 -7.05 -20.76
C ILE A 275 -9.60 -7.01 -22.09
N VAL A 276 -10.34 -6.67 -23.14
CA VAL A 276 -9.77 -6.37 -24.46
C VAL A 276 -10.04 -4.93 -24.80
N PHE A 277 -9.07 -4.32 -25.47
CA PHE A 277 -9.14 -2.96 -26.00
C PHE A 277 -9.35 -3.04 -27.50
N ASP A 278 -10.27 -2.23 -28.01
CA ASP A 278 -10.47 -2.14 -29.45
C ASP A 278 -9.33 -1.37 -30.14
N PRO A 279 -9.15 -1.57 -31.45
CA PRO A 279 -8.27 -0.70 -32.22
C PRO A 279 -8.74 0.75 -32.16
N LEU A 280 -7.79 1.69 -32.14
CA LEU A 280 -8.08 3.12 -32.22
C LEU A 280 -8.80 3.46 -33.54
N ARG A 281 -9.95 4.14 -33.47
CA ARG A 281 -10.74 4.55 -34.64
C ARG A 281 -11.17 6.01 -34.52
N PRO A 282 -11.14 6.82 -35.60
CA PRO A 282 -11.71 8.16 -35.56
C PRO A 282 -13.18 8.15 -35.12
N PRO A 283 -13.64 9.06 -34.23
CA PRO A 283 -12.93 10.25 -33.73
C PRO A 283 -12.13 10.05 -32.42
N GLN A 284 -11.92 8.80 -31.98
CA GLN A 284 -11.19 8.47 -30.73
C GLN A 284 -9.75 8.98 -30.77
N GLN A 285 -9.22 9.28 -29.58
CA GLN A 285 -7.90 9.87 -29.37
C GLN A 285 -7.18 9.18 -28.20
N GLN A 286 -5.85 9.34 -28.17
CA GLN A 286 -5.01 8.93 -27.05
C GLN A 286 -4.30 10.19 -26.48
N PRO A 287 -4.97 10.94 -25.59
CA PRO A 287 -4.41 12.20 -25.08
C PRO A 287 -3.22 11.96 -24.15
N ASN A 288 -2.43 13.01 -23.93
CA ASN A 288 -1.38 12.99 -22.89
C ASN A 288 -2.02 13.02 -21.50
N MET A 289 -1.48 12.23 -20.57
CA MET A 289 -1.96 12.18 -19.19
C MET A 289 -0.80 12.20 -18.21
N LEU A 290 -0.96 12.98 -17.13
CA LEU A 290 -0.10 12.95 -15.95
C LEU A 290 -0.89 12.37 -14.78
N VAL A 291 -0.35 11.32 -14.16
CA VAL A 291 -0.90 10.71 -12.96
C VAL A 291 0.04 10.96 -11.80
N SER A 292 -0.49 11.51 -10.71
CA SER A 292 0.16 11.52 -9.40
C SER A 292 -0.79 10.84 -8.42
N GLY A 293 -0.35 9.74 -7.84
CA GLY A 293 -1.21 8.91 -7.00
C GLY A 293 -0.40 7.87 -6.22
N ASP A 294 -1.12 6.91 -5.66
CA ASP A 294 -0.58 5.82 -4.86
C ASP A 294 -0.70 4.48 -5.60
N SER A 295 -0.51 3.39 -4.84
CA SER A 295 -0.53 2.03 -5.35
C SER A 295 -1.92 1.54 -5.83
N PHE A 296 -3.03 2.24 -5.55
CA PHE A 296 -4.31 1.92 -6.21
C PHE A 296 -4.23 2.18 -7.72
N GLY A 297 -3.48 3.19 -8.15
CA GLY A 297 -3.20 3.43 -9.57
C GLY A 297 -2.42 2.27 -10.22
N ALA A 298 -1.58 1.56 -9.45
CA ALA A 298 -0.82 0.41 -9.96
C ALA A 298 -1.73 -0.76 -10.36
N ALA A 299 -2.85 -0.99 -9.65
CA ALA A 299 -3.79 -2.04 -10.02
C ALA A 299 -4.48 -1.78 -11.38
N LEU A 300 -4.64 -0.50 -11.79
CA LEU A 300 -5.09 -0.12 -13.14
C LEU A 300 -4.03 -0.34 -14.24
N MET A 301 -2.83 -0.77 -13.88
CA MET A 301 -1.77 -1.16 -14.81
C MET A 301 -1.41 -2.64 -14.71
N GLN A 302 -1.51 -3.20 -13.50
CA GLN A 302 -1.07 -4.57 -13.19
C GLN A 302 -2.07 -5.61 -13.69
N PHE A 303 -3.38 -5.35 -13.54
CA PHE A 303 -4.41 -6.29 -13.99
C PHE A 303 -4.73 -6.12 -15.47
N ASN A 304 -4.75 -4.88 -15.95
CA ASN A 304 -5.00 -4.54 -17.35
C ASN A 304 -4.20 -3.28 -17.72
N PRO A 305 -3.72 -3.15 -18.97
CA PRO A 305 -2.85 -2.04 -19.38
C PRO A 305 -3.61 -0.73 -19.67
N TYR A 306 -4.53 -0.29 -18.80
CA TYR A 306 -5.42 0.84 -19.10
C TYR A 306 -4.66 2.13 -19.46
N PHE A 307 -3.69 2.54 -18.65
CA PHE A 307 -2.95 3.79 -18.92
C PHE A 307 -2.08 3.68 -20.17
N GLN A 308 -1.46 2.52 -20.42
CA GLN A 308 -0.59 2.28 -21.56
C GLN A 308 -1.36 2.20 -22.88
N THR A 309 -2.64 1.81 -22.83
CA THR A 309 -3.48 1.65 -24.02
C THR A 309 -4.37 2.85 -24.29
N LEU A 310 -4.96 3.48 -23.27
CA LEU A 310 -5.94 4.57 -23.46
C LEU A 310 -5.29 5.94 -23.71
N PHE A 311 -4.06 6.15 -23.23
CA PHE A 311 -3.38 7.44 -23.31
C PHE A 311 -2.13 7.34 -24.16
N SER A 312 -1.59 8.49 -24.56
CA SER A 312 -0.34 8.51 -25.31
C SER A 312 0.77 7.85 -24.49
N PRO A 313 1.67 7.07 -25.14
CA PRO A 313 2.82 6.52 -24.45
C PRO A 313 3.67 7.67 -23.92
N ILE A 314 3.81 7.73 -22.59
CA ILE A 314 4.69 8.70 -21.92
C ILE A 314 6.10 8.48 -22.49
N PRO A 315 6.78 9.50 -23.05
CA PRO A 315 8.21 9.40 -23.30
C PRO A 315 8.87 8.97 -21.98
N ALA A 316 9.85 8.06 -21.99
CA ALA A 316 10.44 7.42 -20.81
C ALA A 316 11.17 8.35 -19.80
N THR A 317 10.76 9.62 -19.69
CA THR A 317 11.31 10.67 -18.87
C THR A 317 10.29 11.11 -17.82
N GLY A 318 10.27 10.40 -16.68
CA GLY A 318 10.35 11.12 -15.40
C GLY A 318 9.28 10.92 -14.32
N ALA A 319 8.12 10.30 -14.56
CA ALA A 319 7.09 10.19 -13.50
C ALA A 319 6.99 8.81 -12.84
N TRP A 320 7.45 7.76 -13.52
CA TRP A 320 7.47 6.38 -12.98
C TRP A 320 8.83 5.76 -13.31
N LYS A 321 9.84 6.07 -12.50
CA LYS A 321 10.98 5.16 -12.36
C LYS A 321 10.58 4.18 -11.27
N GLU A 322 10.62 2.89 -11.58
CA GLU A 322 10.36 1.69 -10.76
C GLU A 322 9.14 0.91 -11.30
N PRO A 323 9.33 -0.11 -12.15
CA PRO A 323 8.36 -1.21 -12.22
C PRO A 323 8.36 -1.90 -10.85
N PHE A 324 7.18 -2.14 -10.27
CA PHE A 324 7.02 -2.99 -9.09
C PHE A 324 7.51 -4.42 -9.42
N SER A 325 8.81 -4.68 -9.25
CA SER A 325 9.40 -6.00 -9.37
C SER A 325 9.17 -6.76 -8.06
N GLY A 326 7.92 -7.17 -7.83
CA GLY A 326 7.52 -8.08 -6.75
C GLY A 326 7.17 -9.50 -7.22
N LEU A 327 7.28 -9.77 -8.52
CA LEU A 327 7.06 -11.11 -9.08
C LEU A 327 8.39 -11.62 -9.64
N PRO A 328 8.87 -12.83 -9.27
CA PRO A 328 9.95 -13.45 -10.02
C PRO A 328 9.48 -13.63 -11.46
N PRO A 329 10.30 -13.33 -12.48
CA PRO A 329 9.91 -13.53 -13.86
C PRO A 329 9.63 -15.03 -14.05
N SER A 330 8.38 -15.38 -14.33
CA SER A 330 8.06 -16.67 -14.92
C SER A 330 8.86 -16.78 -16.20
N ARG A 331 9.84 -17.70 -16.23
CA ARG A 331 10.70 -17.95 -17.40
C ARG A 331 9.83 -18.06 -18.67
N PRO A 332 9.99 -17.17 -19.67
CA PRO A 332 9.42 -17.46 -20.97
C PRO A 332 10.25 -18.58 -21.60
N LYS A 333 9.62 -19.71 -21.89
CA LYS A 333 10.17 -20.72 -22.80
C LYS A 333 10.33 -20.06 -24.17
N ARG A 334 11.59 -19.83 -24.55
CA ARG A 334 12.10 -19.57 -25.91
C ARG A 334 11.15 -18.81 -26.87
N ALA A 335 11.41 -17.51 -27.02
CA ALA A 335 11.20 -16.84 -28.30
C ALA A 335 12.41 -15.93 -28.57
N ARG A 336 12.90 -15.98 -29.82
CA ARG A 336 14.20 -15.50 -30.28
C ARG A 336 14.34 -13.97 -30.20
N SER A 337 15.57 -13.57 -29.89
CA SER A 337 16.12 -12.22 -29.85
C SER A 337 15.83 -11.37 -31.08
N TRP A 338 15.47 -10.10 -30.85
CA TRP A 338 15.79 -9.00 -31.76
C TRP A 338 16.33 -7.81 -30.96
N THR A 339 17.63 -7.61 -31.07
CA THR A 339 18.32 -6.37 -30.70
C THR A 339 18.94 -5.81 -31.97
N SER A 340 18.54 -4.60 -32.39
CA SER A 340 19.48 -3.60 -32.89
C SER A 340 18.86 -2.18 -32.91
N TRP A 341 19.48 -1.25 -32.16
CA TRP A 341 20.22 -0.06 -32.62
C TRP A 341 19.36 1.12 -33.11
N ILE A 342 19.50 2.29 -32.46
CA ILE A 342 20.03 3.53 -33.08
C ILE A 342 20.34 4.61 -32.02
N SER A 343 21.60 5.04 -32.12
CA SER A 343 22.40 6.18 -31.65
C SER A 343 21.87 7.32 -30.77
N ALA A 344 22.78 7.70 -29.87
CA ALA A 344 22.88 8.97 -29.18
C ALA A 344 22.94 10.19 -30.13
N ARG A 345 22.26 11.27 -29.73
CA ARG A 345 22.68 12.64 -30.03
C ARG A 345 22.69 13.46 -28.74
N ARG A 346 23.89 14.02 -28.48
CA ARG A 346 24.11 15.13 -27.54
C ARG A 346 23.37 16.37 -28.04
N LEU A 347 22.64 17.04 -27.15
CA LEU A 347 22.51 18.50 -27.17
C LEU A 347 22.58 19.02 -25.72
N SER A 348 23.18 20.20 -25.61
CA SER A 348 23.82 20.85 -24.47
C SER A 348 22.84 21.49 -23.46
N PRO A 349 23.32 21.99 -22.29
CA PRO A 349 22.51 22.22 -21.11
C PRO A 349 21.80 23.59 -21.12
N GLY A 350 20.50 23.58 -20.82
CA GLY A 350 19.68 24.77 -20.59
C GLY A 350 19.08 24.71 -19.18
N SER A 351 19.43 25.70 -18.37
CA SER A 351 19.04 25.94 -16.99
C SER A 351 17.60 25.53 -16.64
N SER A 352 17.45 24.66 -15.64
CA SER A 352 16.26 24.65 -14.79
C SER A 352 16.67 24.35 -13.36
N SER A 353 16.82 25.42 -12.58
CA SER A 353 16.94 25.37 -11.12
C SER A 353 15.61 24.90 -10.55
N TRP A 354 15.50 23.61 -10.25
CA TRP A 354 14.40 23.07 -9.47
C TRP A 354 14.78 23.07 -8.00
N PHE A 355 14.09 23.92 -7.24
CA PHE A 355 14.05 23.90 -5.78
C PHE A 355 13.51 22.55 -5.31
N SER A 356 14.41 21.68 -4.86
CA SER A 356 14.09 20.51 -4.07
C SER A 356 13.85 20.95 -2.62
N LEU A 357 12.59 21.11 -2.22
CA LEU A 357 12.21 21.13 -0.81
C LEU A 357 12.37 19.70 -0.25
N ARG A 358 13.62 19.34 0.08
CA ARG A 358 13.90 18.25 1.01
C ARG A 358 13.50 18.75 2.40
N SER A 359 12.69 17.96 3.08
CA SER A 359 12.49 18.07 4.52
C SER A 359 13.86 17.93 5.19
N THR A 360 14.41 19.05 5.64
CA THR A 360 15.53 19.09 6.57
C THR A 360 15.03 18.56 7.92
N THR A 361 15.45 17.35 8.24
CA THR A 361 15.44 16.82 9.60
C THR A 361 16.30 17.73 10.47
N CYS A 362 15.68 18.35 11.47
CA CYS A 362 16.38 19.14 12.48
C CYS A 362 17.15 18.18 13.41
N PRO A 363 18.46 18.37 13.64
CA PRO A 363 19.21 17.52 14.56
C PRO A 363 18.88 17.89 16.02
N THR A 364 18.44 16.90 16.78
CA THR A 364 18.30 16.97 18.24
C THR A 364 19.67 17.17 18.88
N ARG A 365 19.90 18.36 19.46
CA ARG A 365 21.07 18.64 20.28
C ARG A 365 20.76 18.30 21.73
N ASN A 366 21.50 17.35 22.29
CA ASN A 366 21.59 17.10 23.72
C ASN A 366 22.11 18.37 24.42
N SER A 367 21.36 18.87 25.40
CA SER A 367 21.89 19.77 26.41
C SER A 367 21.43 19.33 27.79
N SER A 368 22.43 18.95 28.57
CA SER A 368 22.53 18.82 30.02
C SER A 368 21.44 19.47 30.87
N THR A 369 20.99 18.64 31.80
CA THR A 369 20.41 18.94 33.12
C THR A 369 20.98 20.18 33.81
N SER A 370 20.09 21.10 34.20
CA SER A 370 20.21 21.82 35.47
C SER A 370 18.81 22.11 36.02
N SER A 371 18.64 21.68 37.26
CA SER A 371 17.51 21.87 38.15
C SER A 371 17.28 23.35 38.47
N THR A 372 16.03 23.80 38.41
CA THR A 372 15.55 24.85 39.33
C THR A 372 14.03 24.80 39.47
N THR A 373 13.64 24.51 40.70
CA THR A 373 12.33 24.64 41.35
C THR A 373 11.61 25.94 41.00
N SER A 374 10.32 25.84 40.66
CA SER A 374 9.35 26.89 41.00
C SER A 374 7.95 26.31 41.17
N THR A 375 7.23 26.94 42.09
CA THR A 375 6.16 26.47 42.94
C THR A 375 4.77 26.56 42.32
N ILE A 376 3.94 25.55 42.62
CA ILE A 376 2.48 25.49 42.42
C ILE A 376 1.78 26.37 43.47
N PRO A 377 0.65 27.02 43.14
CA PRO A 377 -0.43 27.20 44.09
C PRO A 377 -1.69 26.42 43.69
N SER A 378 -2.22 25.69 44.67
CA SER A 378 -3.48 24.93 44.61
C SER A 378 -4.73 25.84 44.61
N PRO A 379 -5.89 25.31 44.21
CA PRO A 379 -7.13 26.07 44.06
C PRO A 379 -7.95 26.12 45.35
N THR A 380 -8.77 27.16 45.53
CA THR A 380 -9.82 27.21 46.56
C THR A 380 -11.23 27.20 45.95
N PRO A 381 -12.21 26.56 46.62
CA PRO A 381 -13.52 26.25 46.08
C PRO A 381 -14.59 27.27 46.50
N THR A 382 -15.63 27.46 45.68
CA THR A 382 -16.92 28.00 46.13
C THR A 382 -18.07 27.26 45.43
N GLY A 383 -19.02 26.79 46.23
CA GLY A 383 -20.42 26.56 45.86
C GLY A 383 -21.29 27.06 47.03
N PRO A 384 -22.58 26.75 47.13
CA PRO A 384 -23.60 26.52 46.09
C PRO A 384 -24.89 27.36 46.32
N ALA A 385 -25.79 27.47 45.33
CA ALA A 385 -27.25 27.72 45.50
C ALA A 385 -27.95 27.57 44.13
N SER A 386 -28.83 26.56 43.93
CA SER A 386 -30.32 26.66 43.95
C SER A 386 -30.87 27.53 42.79
N THR A 387 -31.82 27.16 41.93
CA THR A 387 -33.04 26.33 42.07
C THR A 387 -33.63 25.95 40.70
N ARG A 388 -34.44 24.87 40.71
CA ARG A 388 -35.46 24.42 39.74
C ARG A 388 -36.15 25.49 38.87
N SER A 389 -36.40 25.15 37.60
CA SER A 389 -37.76 25.00 37.03
C SER A 389 -37.75 24.42 35.61
N LYS A 390 -38.51 23.33 35.40
CA LYS A 390 -39.14 22.89 34.13
C LYS A 390 -40.67 23.09 34.31
N PRO A 391 -41.52 22.86 33.30
CA PRO A 391 -41.60 23.47 31.97
C PRO A 391 -43.03 23.99 31.68
N SER A 392 -43.20 24.77 30.61
CA SER A 392 -44.44 24.90 29.83
C SER A 392 -44.12 25.51 28.48
#